data_AF-A0AAU2EKL7-F1
#
_entry.id   AF-A0AAU2EKL7-F1
#
_cell.length_a   1.000
_cell.length_b   1.000
_cell.length_c   1.000
_cell.angle_alpha   90.00
_cell.angle_beta   90.00
_cell.angle_gamma   90.00
#
_symmetry.space_group_name_H-M   'P 1'
#
loop_
_entity.id
_entity.type
_entity.pdbx_description
1 polymer ?
#
loop_
_entity_poly.entity_id
_entity_poly.type
_entity_poly.pdbx_seq_one_letter_code
_entity_poly.pdbx_strand_id
1 'polypeptide(L)'
;MLRSGDLIGVEQELWGLLALCQDLRTVMVEAAESQPGIGPDRCGFTIALHTARDLVVQAAGITSSDTTGVIGRRVLAGLLPPRRPRISTRKVKSPISRCNDG
;
A
#
# COMPACT_ATOMS: atom_id res chain seq x y z
N MET A 1 0.09 -17.26 -11.95
CA MET A 1 -0.86 -17.72 -12.99
C MET A 1 -2.25 -17.72 -12.39
N LEU A 2 -3.23 -17.22 -13.16
CA LEU A 2 -4.65 -17.33 -12.81
C LEU A 2 -5.09 -18.79 -13.00
N ARG A 3 -6.02 -19.26 -12.18
CA ARG A 3 -6.48 -20.65 -12.12
C ARG A 3 -7.60 -20.93 -13.11
N SER A 4 -8.41 -19.93 -13.43
CA SER A 4 -9.47 -20.05 -14.41
C SER A 4 -8.93 -20.26 -15.82
N GLY A 5 -9.56 -21.18 -16.56
CA GLY A 5 -9.32 -21.43 -17.98
C GLY A 5 -10.25 -20.67 -18.91
N ASP A 6 -11.29 -20.01 -18.39
CA ASP A 6 -12.23 -19.19 -19.16
C ASP A 6 -12.04 -17.69 -18.86
N LEU A 7 -12.35 -16.86 -19.85
CA LEU A 7 -12.14 -15.41 -19.85
C LEU A 7 -12.83 -14.71 -18.67
N ILE A 8 -14.06 -15.11 -18.34
CA ILE A 8 -14.83 -14.49 -17.25
C ILE A 8 -14.16 -14.78 -15.91
N GLY A 9 -13.75 -16.04 -15.68
CA GLY A 9 -13.09 -16.40 -14.43
C GLY A 9 -11.68 -15.79 -14.33
N VAL A 10 -10.98 -15.61 -15.45
CA VAL A 10 -9.68 -14.91 -15.49
C VAL A 10 -9.88 -13.44 -15.09
N GLU A 11 -10.88 -12.77 -15.65
CA GLU A 11 -11.22 -11.40 -15.28
C GLU A 11 -11.57 -11.29 -13.79
N GLN A 12 -12.39 -12.19 -13.28
CA GLN A 12 -12.76 -12.21 -11.85
C GLN A 12 -11.52 -12.39 -10.96
N GLU A 13 -10.63 -13.32 -11.28
CA GLU A 13 -9.42 -13.54 -10.47
C GLU A 13 -8.46 -12.35 -10.54
N LEU A 14 -8.32 -11.72 -11.70
CA LEU A 14 -7.53 -10.50 -11.86
C LEU A 14 -8.08 -9.38 -10.98
N TRP A 15 -9.38 -9.12 -11.06
CA TRP A 15 -10.03 -8.10 -10.23
C TRP A 15 -9.95 -8.44 -8.75
N GLY A 16 -10.08 -9.71 -8.37
CA GLY A 16 -9.92 -10.15 -6.98
C GLY A 16 -8.52 -9.87 -6.44
N LEU A 17 -7.48 -10.19 -7.21
CA LEU A 17 -6.09 -9.91 -6.83
C LEU A 17 -5.80 -8.41 -6.77
N LEU A 18 -6.33 -7.64 -7.71
CA LEU A 18 -6.20 -6.18 -7.72
C LEU A 18 -6.90 -5.57 -6.50
N ALA A 19 -8.14 -5.96 -6.23
CA ALA A 19 -8.92 -5.49 -5.08
C ALA A 19 -8.19 -5.78 -3.77
N LEU A 20 -7.71 -7.02 -3.57
CA LEU A 20 -6.92 -7.39 -2.39
C LEU A 20 -5.64 -6.56 -2.27
N CYS A 21 -4.93 -6.35 -3.37
CA CYS A 21 -3.70 -5.54 -3.38
C CYS A 21 -3.98 -4.09 -2.99
N GLN A 22 -5.06 -3.49 -3.51
CA GLN A 22 -5.45 -2.12 -3.19
C GLN A 22 -5.92 -1.99 -1.75
N ASP A 23 -6.76 -2.92 -1.27
CA ASP A 23 -7.27 -2.92 0.10
C ASP A 23 -6.14 -3.00 1.13
N LEU A 24 -5.19 -3.92 0.94
CA LEU A 24 -4.00 -4.01 1.79
C LEU A 24 -3.18 -2.71 1.76
N ARG A 25 -3.09 -2.04 0.61
CA ARG A 25 -2.35 -0.79 0.47
C ARG A 25 -3.06 0.35 1.19
N THR A 26 -4.38 0.40 1.15
CA THR A 26 -5.21 1.35 1.91
C THR A 26 -4.98 1.16 3.40
N VAL A 27 -5.13 -0.06 3.92
CA VAL A 27 -4.90 -0.37 5.34
C VAL A 27 -3.48 0.00 5.78
N MET A 28 -2.47 -0.20 4.93
CA MET A 28 -1.09 0.20 5.24
C MET A 28 -0.94 1.72 5.34
N VAL A 29 -1.62 2.50 4.48
CA VAL A 29 -1.61 3.96 4.53
C VAL A 29 -2.35 4.46 5.77
N GLU A 30 -3.55 3.95 6.03
CA GLU A 30 -4.34 4.30 7.23
C GLU A 30 -3.57 4.00 8.51
N ALA A 31 -2.89 2.84 8.58
CA ALA A 31 -2.04 2.50 9.70
C ALA A 31 -0.86 3.47 9.87
N ALA A 32 -0.18 3.84 8.78
CA ALA A 32 0.91 4.81 8.84
C ALA A 32 0.43 6.19 9.29
N GLU A 33 -0.70 6.66 8.76
CA GLU A 33 -1.31 7.95 9.10
C GLU A 33 -1.81 7.99 10.56
N SER A 34 -2.12 6.84 11.16
CA SER A 34 -2.47 6.76 12.59
C SER A 34 -1.31 7.09 13.53
N GLN A 35 -0.05 7.15 13.06
CA GLN A 35 1.13 7.44 13.87
C GLN A 35 2.00 8.57 13.27
N PRO A 36 2.30 9.63 14.04
CA PRO A 36 3.10 10.74 13.55
C PRO A 36 4.54 10.29 13.21
N GLY A 37 5.04 10.71 12.05
CA GLY A 37 6.42 10.45 11.61
C GLY A 37 6.64 9.08 10.94
N ILE A 38 5.57 8.30 10.71
CA ILE A 38 5.66 7.03 9.99
C ILE A 38 5.26 7.25 8.52
N GLY A 39 6.22 7.02 7.62
CA GLY A 39 5.94 7.00 6.18
C GLY A 39 5.30 5.68 5.75
N PRO A 40 4.29 5.70 4.86
CA PRO A 40 3.66 4.48 4.34
C PRO A 40 4.63 3.61 3.51
N ASP A 41 5.75 4.17 3.07
CA ASP A 41 6.82 3.45 2.36
C ASP A 41 7.56 2.44 3.26
N ARG A 42 7.47 2.59 4.58
CA ARG A 42 8.04 1.66 5.58
C ARG A 42 7.11 0.50 5.90
N CYS A 43 5.83 0.59 5.55
CA CYS A 43 4.87 -0.49 5.76
C CYS A 43 5.19 -1.66 4.82
N GLY A 44 5.33 -2.86 5.38
CA GLY A 44 5.67 -4.06 4.61
C GLY A 44 4.43 -4.77 4.05
N PHE A 45 4.30 -4.81 2.72
CA PHE A 45 3.19 -5.51 2.05
C PHE A 45 3.13 -7.01 2.40
N THR A 46 4.27 -7.68 2.53
CA THR A 46 4.32 -9.10 2.92
C THR A 46 3.73 -9.35 4.30
N ILE A 47 3.96 -8.44 5.26
CA ILE A 47 3.39 -8.54 6.61
C ILE A 47 1.87 -8.38 6.52
N ALA A 48 1.39 -7.40 5.76
CA ALA A 48 -0.04 -7.18 5.56
C ALA A 48 -0.72 -8.40 4.93
N LEU A 49 -0.15 -8.93 3.83
CA LEU A 49 -0.69 -10.09 3.12
C LEU A 49 -0.71 -11.36 3.98
N HIS A 50 0.37 -11.66 4.70
CA HIS A 50 0.42 -12.83 5.58
C HIS A 50 -0.56 -12.69 6.74
N THR A 51 -0.66 -11.50 7.33
CA THR A 51 -1.62 -11.25 8.42
C THR A 51 -3.06 -11.42 7.91
N ALA A 52 -3.39 -10.86 6.75
CA ALA A 52 -4.72 -11.02 6.15
C ALA A 52 -5.04 -12.50 5.86
N ARG A 53 -4.07 -13.24 5.30
CA ARG A 53 -4.21 -14.69 5.09
C ARG A 53 -4.48 -15.44 6.38
N ASP A 54 -3.71 -15.16 7.43
CA ASP A 54 -3.86 -15.83 8.73
C ASP A 54 -5.23 -15.52 9.35
N LEU A 55 -5.71 -14.28 9.26
CA LEU A 55 -7.04 -13.90 9.73
C LEU A 55 -8.15 -14.63 8.97
N VAL A 56 -8.04 -14.78 7.64
CA VAL A 56 -9.00 -15.54 6.83
C VAL A 56 -8.98 -17.03 7.21
N VAL A 57 -7.79 -17.63 7.33
CA VAL A 57 -7.64 -19.04 7.69
C VAL A 57 -8.19 -19.34 9.09
N GLN A 58 -7.97 -18.42 10.04
CA GLN A 58 -8.42 -18.57 11.42
C GLN A 58 -9.87 -18.08 11.63
N ALA A 59 -10.50 -17.51 10.60
CA ALA A 59 -11.79 -16.82 10.71
C ALA A 59 -11.82 -15.79 11.86
N ALA A 60 -10.75 -14.99 11.99
CA ALA A 60 -10.55 -14.05 13.08
C ALA A 60 -10.64 -12.58 12.59
N GLY A 61 -10.93 -11.65 13.51
CA GLY A 61 -10.90 -10.21 13.21
C GLY A 61 -12.10 -9.65 12.42
N ILE A 62 -13.18 -10.42 12.29
CA ILE A 62 -14.37 -10.10 11.48
C ILE A 62 -15.14 -8.87 12.02
N THR A 63 -15.08 -8.62 13.33
CA THR A 63 -15.85 -7.56 14.01
C THR A 63 -14.96 -6.50 14.67
N SER A 64 -13.76 -6.27 14.16
CA SER A 64 -12.83 -5.31 14.77
C SER A 64 -13.40 -3.88 14.73
N SER A 65 -13.60 -3.27 15.90
CA SER A 65 -14.00 -1.86 16.04
C SER A 65 -12.83 -0.87 16.02
N ASP A 66 -11.59 -1.39 15.98
CA ASP A 66 -10.38 -0.57 15.88
C ASP A 66 -10.21 -0.05 14.45
N THR A 67 -10.04 1.26 14.32
CA THR A 67 -9.81 1.97 13.04
C THR A 67 -8.58 1.43 12.32
N THR A 68 -7.54 1.02 13.04
CA THR A 68 -6.30 0.49 12.44
C THR A 68 -6.40 -1.00 12.12
N GLY A 69 -7.30 -1.72 12.79
CA GLY A 69 -7.47 -3.16 12.66
C GLY A 69 -6.23 -4.00 13.01
N VAL A 70 -6.38 -5.34 12.95
CA VAL A 70 -5.29 -6.28 13.29
C VAL A 70 -4.15 -6.21 12.25
N ILE A 71 -4.49 -6.05 10.98
CA ILE A 71 -3.52 -5.97 9.88
C ILE A 71 -2.64 -4.72 10.05
N GLY A 72 -3.24 -3.54 10.23
CA GLY A 72 -2.50 -2.30 10.42
C GLY A 72 -1.60 -2.35 11.66
N ARG A 73 -2.09 -2.91 12.77
CA ARG A 73 -1.29 -3.09 13.98
C ARG A 73 -0.08 -3.98 13.76
N ARG A 74 -0.24 -5.08 13.02
CA ARG A 74 0.88 -5.99 12.73
C ARG A 74 1.90 -5.36 11.79
N VAL A 75 1.44 -4.56 10.83
CA VAL A 75 2.30 -3.75 9.95
C VAL A 75 3.12 -2.74 10.76
N LEU A 76 2.49 -2.01 11.68
CA LEU A 76 3.17 -1.04 12.55
C LEU A 76 4.18 -1.68 13.49
N ALA A 77 3.91 -2.91 13.96
CA ALA A 77 4.86 -3.69 14.76
C ALA A 77 6.06 -4.22 13.96
N GLY A 78 6.01 -4.19 12.62
CA GLY A 78 7.00 -4.79 11.73
C GLY A 78 7.50 -3.84 10.64
N LEU A 79 7.64 -2.56 10.96
CA LEU A 79 8.08 -1.55 9.99
C LEU A 79 9.46 -1.85 9.42
N LEU A 80 9.60 -1.66 8.11
CA LEU A 80 10.88 -1.75 7.44
C LEU A 80 11.82 -0.62 7.91
N PRO A 81 13.14 -0.82 7.78
CA PRO A 81 14.12 0.25 7.98
C PRO A 81 13.78 1.47 7.11
N PRO A 82 14.10 2.69 7.56
CA PRO A 82 13.91 3.91 6.78
C PRO A 82 14.50 3.76 5.37
N ARG A 83 13.69 4.04 4.34
CA ARG A 83 14.16 3.94 2.95
C ARG A 83 14.92 5.20 2.57
N ARG A 84 16.00 5.04 1.80
CA ARG A 84 16.71 6.17 1.20
C ARG A 84 15.79 6.90 0.21
N PRO A 85 15.68 8.23 0.25
CA PRO A 85 14.92 8.99 -0.74
C PRO A 85 15.43 8.70 -2.14
N ARG A 86 14.56 8.23 -3.04
CA ARG A 86 14.86 8.04 -4.47
C ARG A 86 14.56 9.32 -5.26
N ILE A 87 15.00 10.46 -4.74
CA ILE A 87 14.80 11.76 -5.37
C ILE A 87 16.07 12.09 -6.15
N SER A 88 15.95 12.24 -7.47
CA SER A 88 16.98 12.83 -8.30
C SER A 88 16.63 14.30 -8.52
N THR A 89 17.57 15.21 -8.27
CA THR A 89 17.37 16.63 -8.56
C THR A 89 17.28 16.81 -10.08
N ARG A 90 16.07 16.96 -10.60
CA ARG A 90 15.86 17.28 -12.02
C ARG A 90 16.30 18.73 -12.23
N LYS A 91 17.51 18.94 -12.76
CA LYS A 91 17.94 20.27 -13.21
C LYS A 91 17.19 20.58 -14.50
N VAL A 92 16.15 21.41 -14.40
CA VAL A 92 15.48 21.94 -15.60
C VAL A 92 16.47 22.88 -16.29
N LYS A 93 16.86 22.55 -17.52
CA LYS A 93 17.69 23.41 -18.36
C LYS A 93 16.76 24.33 -19.17
N SER A 94 16.13 25.28 -18.49
CA SER A 94 15.38 26.35 -19.15
C SER A 94 16.26 27.60 -19.22
N PRO A 95 16.54 28.17 -20.41
CA PRO A 95 17.03 29.54 -20.49
C PRO A 95 15.88 30.47 -20.07
N ILE A 96 16.19 31.44 -19.20
CA ILE A 96 15.25 32.49 -18.77
C ILE A 96 14.78 33.25 -20.02
N SER A 97 13.53 33.06 -20.42
CA SER A 97 12.90 33.91 -21.44
C SER A 97 12.64 35.29 -20.82
N ARG A 98 13.24 36.35 -21.38
CA ARG A 98 12.96 37.72 -21.00
C ARG A 98 11.58 38.11 -21.54
N CYS A 99 10.61 38.31 -20.65
CA CYS A 99 9.42 39.08 -20.99
C CYS A 99 9.84 40.55 -20.97
N ASN A 100 9.77 41.21 -22.12
CA ASN A 100 9.93 42.66 -22.22
C ASN A 100 8.50 43.22 -22.23
N ASP A 101 8.09 43.86 -21.14
CA ASP A 101 6.88 44.68 -21.13
C ASP A 101 7.16 45.92 -21.98
N GLY A 102 6.38 46.09 -23.04
CA GLY A 102 6.38 47.25 -23.93
C GLY A 102 4.96 47.78 -24.07
#